data_AF-A0A819R3R8-F1
#
_entry.id   AF-A0A819R3R8-F1
#
_cell.length_a   1.000
_cell.length_b   1.000
_cell.length_c   1.000
_cell.angle_alpha   90.00
_cell.angle_beta   90.00
_cell.angle_gamma   90.00
#
_symmetry.space_group_name_H-M   'P 1'
#
loop_
_entity.id
_entity.type
_entity.pdbx_description
1 polymer ?
#
loop_
_entity_poly.entity_id
_entity_poly.type
_entity_poly.pdbx_seq_one_letter_code
_entity_poly.pdbx_strand_id
1 'polypeptide(L)'
;LPPAPTVTFPSWFLVGFIFNFILYRHASNWWQKYAYIFSAAMSCGVAICGFCIFFLFENQHIHFPQWWGLGGPTGDGCPLASANYSGSIPIERDL
;
A
#
# COMPACT_ATOMS: atom_id res chain seq x y z
N LEU A 1 -5.70 10.55 -15.43
CA LEU A 1 -5.81 9.92 -14.11
C LEU A 1 -6.16 8.46 -14.35
N PRO A 2 -5.23 7.49 -14.19
CA PRO A 2 -5.62 6.09 -14.23
C PRO A 2 -6.72 5.88 -13.17
N PRO A 3 -7.84 5.23 -13.51
CA PRO A 3 -8.96 5.04 -12.60
C PRO A 3 -8.49 4.54 -11.23
N ALA A 4 -8.79 5.32 -10.19
CA ALA A 4 -8.47 4.95 -8.82
C ALA A 4 -9.06 3.55 -8.55
N PRO A 5 -8.27 2.57 -8.08
CA PRO A 5 -8.73 1.22 -7.84
C PRO A 5 -10.00 1.23 -6.99
N THR A 6 -11.05 0.56 -7.45
CA THR A 6 -12.36 0.51 -6.77
C THR A 6 -12.25 0.00 -5.32
N VAL A 7 -11.14 -0.68 -4.98
CA VAL A 7 -10.85 -1.22 -3.64
C VAL A 7 -10.44 -0.16 -2.60
N THR A 8 -9.97 1.02 -3.01
CA THR A 8 -9.49 2.06 -2.06
C THR A 8 -10.63 2.89 -1.47
N PHE A 9 -11.73 3.05 -2.22
CA PHE A 9 -12.91 3.77 -1.74
C PHE A 9 -13.64 3.07 -0.57
N PRO A 10 -13.93 1.76 -0.61
CA PRO A 10 -14.63 1.09 0.49
C PRO A 10 -13.78 1.01 1.75
N SER A 11 -12.45 0.89 1.65
CA SER A 11 -11.57 0.87 2.84
C SER A 11 -11.57 2.23 3.54
N TRP A 12 -11.49 3.33 2.80
CA TRP A 12 -11.62 4.68 3.38
C TRP A 12 -12.99 4.91 4.01
N PHE A 13 -14.06 4.47 3.33
CA PHE A 13 -15.42 4.55 3.86
C PHE A 13 -15.60 3.75 5.15
N LEU A 14 -15.04 2.54 5.20
CA LEU A 14 -15.13 1.66 6.36
C LEU A 14 -14.41 2.26 7.57
N VAL A 15 -13.19 2.78 7.37
CA VAL A 15 -12.44 3.46 8.44
C VAL A 15 -13.20 4.72 8.91
N GLY A 16 -13.69 5.54 7.99
CA GLY A 16 -14.48 6.73 8.32
C GLY A 16 -15.78 6.39 9.08
N PHE A 17 -16.47 5.34 8.68
CA PHE A 17 -17.70 4.86 9.32
C PHE A 17 -17.44 4.32 10.74
N ILE A 18 -16.39 3.53 10.93
CA ILE A 18 -15.98 3.04 12.25
C ILE A 18 -15.68 4.22 13.18
N PHE A 19 -14.91 5.21 12.70
CA PHE A 19 -14.49 6.35 13.51
C PHE A 19 -15.60 7.35 13.84
N ASN A 20 -16.55 7.57 12.92
CA ASN A 20 -17.66 8.49 13.16
C ASN A 20 -18.84 7.82 13.86
N PHE A 21 -19.13 6.54 13.60
CA PHE A 21 -20.35 5.90 14.10
C PHE A 21 -20.14 5.22 15.46
N ILE A 22 -19.12 4.37 15.58
CA ILE A 22 -18.91 3.56 16.79
C ILE A 22 -18.39 4.43 17.93
N LEU A 23 -17.43 5.29 17.65
CA LEU A 23 -16.79 6.14 18.65
C LEU A 23 -17.71 7.26 19.15
N TYR A 24 -18.54 7.83 18.27
CA TYR A 24 -19.56 8.82 18.68
C TYR A 24 -20.65 8.17 19.54
N ARG A 25 -21.04 6.93 19.23
CA ARG A 25 -22.07 6.18 19.97
C ARG A 25 -21.60 5.72 21.36
N HIS A 26 -20.33 5.32 21.50
CA HIS A 26 -19.82 4.77 22.76
C HIS A 26 -19.37 5.81 23.79
N ALA A 27 -18.91 6.99 23.37
CA ALA A 27 -18.41 8.00 24.32
C ALA A 27 -18.38 9.43 23.75
N SER A 28 -19.54 10.04 23.46
CA SER A 28 -19.60 11.36 22.79
C SER A 28 -18.83 12.48 23.53
N ASN A 29 -18.90 12.55 24.86
CA ASN A 29 -18.17 13.54 25.67
C ASN A 29 -16.64 13.31 25.67
N TRP A 30 -16.20 12.06 25.60
CA TRP A 30 -14.79 11.71 25.50
C TRP A 30 -14.26 11.97 24.08
N TRP A 31 -15.05 11.61 23.07
CA TRP A 31 -14.69 11.75 21.67
C TRP A 31 -14.37 13.20 21.28
N GLN A 32 -15.15 14.17 21.75
CA GLN A 32 -14.88 15.60 21.53
C GLN A 32 -13.52 16.06 22.09
N LYS A 33 -13.01 15.41 23.14
CA LYS A 33 -11.76 15.77 23.80
C LYS A 33 -10.53 15.08 23.19
N TYR A 34 -10.70 13.87 22.67
CA TYR A 34 -9.59 13.03 22.18
C TYR A 34 -9.51 12.87 20.65
N ALA A 35 -10.47 13.40 19.88
CA ALA A 35 -10.45 13.33 18.42
C ALA A 35 -9.15 13.90 17.79
N TYR A 36 -8.59 14.96 18.37
CA TYR A 36 -7.31 15.54 17.90
C TYR A 36 -6.14 14.58 18.09
N ILE A 37 -6.01 14.01 19.29
CA ILE A 37 -4.95 13.04 19.62
C ILE A 37 -5.11 11.78 18.77
N PHE A 38 -6.35 11.37 18.49
CA PHE A 38 -6.63 10.23 17.63
C PHE A 38 -6.15 10.45 16.19
N SER A 39 -6.46 11.62 15.60
CA SER A 39 -5.97 11.95 14.26
C SER A 39 -4.43 12.02 14.21
N ALA A 40 -3.81 12.56 15.26
CA ALA A 40 -2.35 12.59 15.38
C ALA A 40 -1.78 11.16 15.49
N ALA A 41 -2.39 10.31 16.31
CA ALA A 41 -1.99 8.92 16.49
C ALA A 41 -2.10 8.10 15.19
N MET A 42 -3.13 8.34 14.36
CA MET A 42 -3.27 7.65 13.07
C MET A 42 -2.14 8.02 12.10
N SER A 43 -1.76 9.30 12.02
CA SER A 43 -0.66 9.75 11.17
C SER A 43 0.68 9.14 11.63
N CYS A 44 0.94 9.15 12.94
CA CYS A 44 2.11 8.50 13.51
C CYS A 44 2.08 6.97 13.33
N GLY A 45 0.90 6.36 13.46
CA GLY A 45 0.71 4.92 13.29
C GLY A 45 1.04 4.43 11.90
N VAL A 46 0.63 5.16 10.85
CA VAL A 46 1.00 4.83 9.46
C VAL A 46 2.52 4.85 9.27
N ALA A 47 3.20 5.86 9.81
CA ALA A 47 4.66 5.95 9.76
C ALA A 47 5.33 4.78 10.50
N ILE A 48 4.82 4.42 11.69
CA ILE A 48 5.31 3.28 12.48
C ILE A 48 5.10 1.97 11.72
N CYS A 49 3.92 1.75 11.12
CA CYS A 49 3.65 0.56 10.31
C CYS A 49 4.64 0.44 9.13
N GLY A 50 4.92 1.54 8.43
CA GLY A 50 5.90 1.56 7.36
C GLY A 50 7.31 1.20 7.84
N PHE A 51 7.72 1.77 8.97
CA PHE A 51 8.99 1.43 9.61
C PHE A 51 9.08 -0.04 10.00
N CYS A 52 8.02 -0.58 10.64
CA CYS A 52 7.96 -1.99 11.01
C CYS A 52 8.05 -2.92 9.80
N ILE A 53 7.33 -2.63 8.71
CA ILE A 53 7.39 -3.41 7.47
C ILE A 53 8.81 -3.38 6.91
N PHE A 54 9.41 -2.20 6.79
CA PHE A 54 10.78 -2.07 6.31
C PHE A 54 11.77 -2.91 7.13
N PHE A 55 11.72 -2.79 8.46
CA PHE A 55 12.61 -3.55 9.34
C PHE A 55 12.37 -5.06 9.26
N LEU A 56 11.12 -5.51 9.14
CA LEU A 56 10.80 -6.93 9.01
C LEU A 56 11.32 -7.53 7.69
N PHE A 57 11.21 -6.80 6.59
CA PHE A 57 11.63 -7.29 5.28
C PHE A 57 13.14 -7.23 5.08
N GLU A 58 13.78 -6.11 5.45
CA GLU A 58 15.23 -5.93 5.26
C GLU A 58 16.06 -6.82 6.19
N ASN A 59 15.66 -7.03 7.45
CA ASN A 59 16.43 -7.89 8.38
C ASN A 59 16.43 -9.37 8.01
N GLN A 60 15.51 -9.80 7.15
CA GLN A 60 15.36 -11.21 6.80
C GLN A 60 15.93 -11.54 5.41
N HIS A 61 16.57 -10.57 4.71
CA HIS A 61 17.09 -10.75 3.34
C HIS A 61 16.10 -11.49 2.41
N ILE A 62 14.80 -11.26 2.58
CA ILE A 62 13.77 -12.02 1.85
C ILE A 62 13.64 -11.38 0.48
N HIS A 63 14.00 -12.11 -0.56
CA HIS A 63 13.66 -11.74 -1.94
C HIS A 63 12.13 -11.68 -2.05
N PHE A 64 11.60 -10.55 -2.51
CA PHE A 64 10.16 -10.35 -2.66
C PHE A 64 9.53 -11.53 -3.43
N PRO A 65 8.43 -12.13 -2.93
CA PRO A 65 7.78 -13.24 -3.62
C PRO A 65 7.25 -12.79 -4.99
N GLN A 66 7.25 -13.69 -5.98
CA GLN A 66 6.62 -13.41 -7.27
C GLN A 66 5.12 -13.14 -7.08
N TRP A 67 4.78 -11.86 -7.12
CA TRP A 67 3.45 -11.29 -7.03
C TRP A 67 2.95 -10.91 -8.44
N TRP A 68 1.65 -10.63 -8.58
CA TRP A 68 1.00 -10.09 -9.78
C TRP A 68 1.57 -8.71 -10.21
N GLY A 69 2.74 -8.72 -10.85
CA GLY A 69 3.49 -7.52 -11.24
C GLY A 69 5.01 -7.70 -11.20
N LEU A 70 5.51 -8.70 -10.45
CA LEU A 70 6.93 -9.10 -10.41
C LEU A 70 7.20 -10.45 -11.09
N GLY A 71 6.21 -11.00 -11.78
CA GLY A 71 6.24 -12.33 -12.39
C GLY A 71 7.03 -12.47 -13.70
N GLY A 72 7.58 -11.38 -14.23
CA GLY A 72 8.29 -11.39 -15.53
C GLY A 72 9.80 -11.69 -15.38
N PRO A 73 10.49 -12.11 -16.46
CA PRO A 73 11.95 -12.31 -16.48
C PRO A 73 12.76 -11.09 -16.00
N THR A 74 12.16 -9.90 -16.07
CA THR A 74 12.72 -8.60 -15.70
C THR A 74 12.20 -8.04 -14.36
N GLY A 75 11.32 -8.74 -13.64
CA GLY A 75 10.78 -8.26 -12.35
C GLY A 75 9.75 -7.11 -12.44
N ASP A 76 9.56 -6.49 -13.61
CA ASP A 76 8.63 -5.36 -13.81
C ASP A 76 7.40 -5.73 -14.66
N GLY A 77 7.24 -7.00 -15.04
CA GLY A 77 6.15 -7.46 -15.91
C GLY A 77 6.14 -6.87 -17.33
N CYS A 78 7.17 -6.11 -17.70
CA CYS A 78 7.32 -5.50 -19.02
C CYS A 78 8.46 -6.20 -19.79
N PRO A 79 8.14 -6.90 -20.90
CA PRO A 79 9.16 -7.59 -21.71
C PRO A 79 10.15 -6.62 -22.39
N LEU A 80 9.80 -5.34 -22.52
CA LEU A 80 10.59 -4.32 -23.22
C LEU A 80 11.42 -3.43 -22.28
N ALA A 81 11.31 -3.57 -20.95
CA ALA A 81 12.05 -2.71 -20.01
C ALA A 81 13.57 -2.85 -20.14
N SER A 82 14.04 -4.04 -20.56
CA SER A 82 15.47 -4.30 -20.80
C SER A 82 16.05 -3.57 -22.01
N ALA A 83 15.22 -3.29 -23.02
CA ALA A 83 15.67 -2.69 -24.27
C ALA A 83 16.21 -1.27 -24.11
N ASN A 84 15.75 -0.52 -23.10
CA ASN A 84 16.20 0.85 -22.86
C ASN A 84 17.59 0.91 -22.19
N TYR A 85 17.93 -0.05 -21.32
CA TYR A 85 19.26 -0.09 -20.70
C TYR A 85 20.31 -0.78 -21.59
N SER A 86 19.89 -1.75 -22.41
CA SER A 86 20.80 -2.59 -23.21
C SER A 86 20.83 -2.23 -24.70
N GLY A 87 19.94 -1.34 -25.16
CA GLY A 87 19.87 -0.89 -26.57
C GLY A 87 19.49 -2.00 -27.56
N SER A 88 19.02 -3.15 -27.09
CA SER A 88 18.64 -4.30 -27.92
C SER A 88 17.17 -4.67 -27.66
N ILE A 89 16.38 -4.77 -28.72
CA ILE A 89 14.98 -5.20 -28.64
C ILE A 89 14.99 -6.74 -28.50
N PRO A 90 14.46 -7.33 -27.42
CA PRO A 90 14.30 -8.78 -27.37
C PRO A 90 13.31 -9.18 -28.47
N ILE A 91 13.78 -10.00 -29.41
CA ILE A 91 12.96 -10.49 -30.53
C ILE A 91 11.96 -11.48 -29.94
N GLU A 92 10.69 -11.08 -29.90
CA GLU A 92 9.54 -11.90 -29.52
C GLU A 92 9.53 -13.16 -30.40
N ARG A 93 9.85 -14.30 -29.78
CA ARG A 93 9.64 -15.62 -30.37
C ARG A 93 8.36 -16.16 -29.75
N ASP A 94 7.22 -15.80 -30.33
CA ASP A 94 5.95 -16.46 -30.07
C ASP A 94 6.05 -17.93 -30.45
N LEU A 95 6.13 -18.81 -29.43
CA LEU A 95 5.64 -20.19 -29.42
C LEU A 95 5.19 -20.56 -28.00
#